data_AF-A6LJ92-F1
#
_entry.id   AF-A6LJ92-F1
#
_cell.length_a   1.000
_cell.length_b   1.000
_cell.length_c   1.000
_cell.angle_alpha   90.00
_cell.angle_beta   90.00
_cell.angle_gamma   90.00
#
_symmetry.space_group_name_H-M   'P 1'
#
loop_
_entity.id
_entity.type
_entity.pdbx_description
1 polymer ?
#
loop_
_entity_poly.entity_id
_entity_poly.type
_entity_poly.pdbx_seq_one_letter_code
_entity_poly.pdbx_strand_id
1 'polypeptide(L)'
;MKVLILYGIGLGVVDVRSIKKVREQYKKVLVFISRPPFGKAKEMLEELKGYIEINVTSNFYKEARKKFKEIENAELRDLGDFGERAMMRDPC
;
A
#
# COMPACT_ATOMS: atom_id res chain seq x y z
N MET A 1 -8.99 2.58 -15.17
CA MET A 1 -8.64 2.23 -13.77
C MET A 1 -7.13 2.36 -13.60
N LYS A 2 -6.66 2.98 -12.51
CA LYS A 2 -5.24 3.27 -12.25
C LYS A 2 -4.59 2.18 -11.40
N VAL A 3 -3.26 2.13 -11.35
CA VAL A 3 -2.51 1.31 -10.37
C VAL A 3 -2.17 2.17 -9.16
N LEU A 4 -2.47 1.71 -7.96
CA LEU A 4 -2.02 2.39 -6.74
C LEU A 4 -0.68 1.82 -6.29
N ILE A 5 0.28 2.67 -6.02
CA ILE A 5 1.58 2.31 -5.48
C ILE A 5 1.69 2.93 -4.10
N LEU A 6 1.78 2.09 -3.08
CA LEU A 6 1.94 2.48 -1.69
C LEU A 6 3.36 2.14 -1.23
N TYR A 7 3.94 2.99 -0.40
CA TYR A 7 5.24 2.72 0.20
C TYR A 7 5.29 3.12 1.67
N GLY A 8 6.10 2.41 2.46
CA GLY A 8 6.28 2.75 3.88
C GLY A 8 7.10 1.73 4.66
N ILE A 9 7.15 1.87 5.98
CA ILE A 9 7.94 0.95 6.83
C ILE A 9 7.26 -0.42 6.97
N GLY A 10 5.94 -0.44 7.06
CA GLY A 10 5.19 -1.67 7.25
C GLY A 10 3.70 -1.44 7.03
N LEU A 11 3.02 -2.54 6.75
CA LEU A 11 1.60 -2.57 6.43
C LEU A 11 0.82 -3.25 7.56
N GLY A 12 -0.09 -2.49 8.18
CA GLY A 12 -0.93 -2.92 9.28
C GLY A 12 -2.39 -3.17 8.88
N VAL A 13 -3.20 -3.56 9.86
CA VAL A 13 -4.63 -3.86 9.67
C VAL A 13 -5.41 -2.67 9.12
N VAL A 14 -5.11 -1.46 9.60
CA VAL A 14 -5.76 -0.21 9.17
C VAL A 14 -5.47 0.09 7.70
N ASP A 15 -4.23 -0.13 7.27
CA ASP A 15 -3.81 0.04 5.88
C ASP A 15 -4.58 -0.95 4.99
N VAL A 16 -4.65 -2.23 5.38
CA VAL A 16 -5.40 -3.26 4.64
C VAL A 16 -6.87 -2.89 4.51
N ARG A 17 -7.52 -2.40 5.57
CA ARG A 17 -8.92 -1.94 5.52
C ARG A 17 -9.12 -0.79 4.56
N SER A 18 -8.20 0.19 4.58
CA SER A 18 -8.23 1.33 3.66
C SER A 18 -8.07 0.87 2.21
N ILE A 19 -7.19 -0.09 1.94
CA ILE A 19 -7.02 -0.68 0.60
C ILE A 19 -8.31 -1.38 0.13
N LYS A 20 -9.03 -2.08 1.03
CA LYS A 20 -10.32 -2.70 0.69
C LYS A 20 -11.35 -1.67 0.22
N LYS A 21 -11.41 -0.50 0.87
CA LYS A 21 -12.37 0.57 0.55
C LYS A 21 -12.16 1.16 -0.86
N VAL A 22 -10.93 1.14 -1.37
CA VAL A 22 -10.58 1.73 -2.68
C VAL A 22 -10.54 0.70 -3.81
N ARG A 23 -11.02 -0.53 -3.59
CA ARG A 23 -10.93 -1.64 -4.57
C ARG A 23 -11.60 -1.34 -5.90
N GLU A 24 -12.64 -0.51 -5.92
CA GLU A 24 -13.36 -0.13 -7.14
C GLU A 24 -12.65 0.98 -7.94
N GLN A 25 -11.74 1.72 -7.29
CA GLN A 25 -11.07 2.89 -7.89
C GLN A 25 -9.77 2.50 -8.61
N TYR A 26 -9.12 1.43 -8.16
CA TYR A 26 -7.83 0.99 -8.68
C TYR A 26 -7.91 -0.42 -9.25
N LYS A 27 -7.09 -0.68 -10.28
CA LYS A 27 -6.99 -2.00 -10.93
C LYS A 27 -6.19 -2.98 -10.07
N LYS A 28 -5.12 -2.49 -9.45
CA LYS A 28 -4.19 -3.26 -8.62
C LYS A 28 -3.50 -2.32 -7.64
N VAL A 29 -3.08 -2.85 -6.50
CA VAL A 29 -2.25 -2.13 -5.52
C VAL A 29 -0.89 -2.81 -5.41
N LEU A 30 0.17 -2.03 -5.62
CA LEU A 30 1.55 -2.44 -5.37
C LEU A 30 1.99 -1.80 -4.05
N VAL A 31 2.52 -2.59 -3.13
CA VAL A 31 2.96 -2.10 -1.83
C VAL A 31 4.44 -2.40 -1.63
N PHE A 32 5.23 -1.37 -1.37
CA PHE A 32 6.65 -1.46 -1.09
C PHE A 32 6.90 -1.19 0.39
N ILE A 33 7.35 -2.19 1.14
CA ILE A 33 7.55 -2.06 2.60
C ILE A 33 8.88 -2.63 3.06
N SER A 34 9.46 -2.08 4.12
CA SER A 34 10.71 -2.62 4.69
C SER A 34 10.49 -3.81 5.63
N ARG A 35 9.30 -3.92 6.22
CA ARG A 35 8.95 -5.02 7.11
C ARG A 35 7.73 -5.77 6.59
N PRO A 36 7.78 -7.11 6.57
CA PRO A 36 6.63 -7.90 6.14
C PRO A 36 5.44 -7.71 7.10
N PRO A 37 4.20 -7.78 6.59
CA PRO A 37 3.00 -7.75 7.43
C PRO A 37 2.95 -9.01 8.31
N PHE A 38 2.44 -8.85 9.54
CA PHE A 38 2.35 -9.93 10.52
C PHE A 38 0.96 -9.98 11.19
N GLY A 39 0.66 -11.12 11.83
CA GLY A 39 -0.60 -11.36 12.53
C GLY A 39 -1.83 -11.15 11.64
N LYS A 40 -2.85 -10.48 12.19
CA LYS A 40 -4.14 -10.23 11.54
C LYS A 40 -4.05 -9.48 10.21
N ALA A 41 -3.02 -8.63 10.02
CA ALA A 41 -2.80 -7.95 8.76
C ALA A 41 -2.47 -8.95 7.63
N LYS A 42 -1.69 -10.00 7.94
CA LYS A 42 -1.34 -11.07 7.00
C LYS A 42 -2.57 -11.89 6.60
N GLU A 43 -3.42 -12.23 7.56
CA GLU A 43 -4.66 -12.98 7.31
C GLU A 43 -5.60 -12.21 6.36
N MET A 44 -5.78 -10.91 6.62
CA MET A 44 -6.63 -10.06 5.79
C MET A 44 -6.08 -9.82 4.37
N LEU A 45 -4.77 -10.02 4.17
CA LEU A 45 -4.15 -9.93 2.84
C LEU A 45 -4.46 -11.14 1.97
N GLU A 46 -4.70 -12.32 2.54
CA GLU A 46 -5.11 -13.50 1.76
C GLU A 46 -6.46 -13.24 1.06
N GLU A 47 -7.35 -12.47 1.67
CA GLU A 47 -8.63 -12.06 1.06
C GLU A 47 -8.46 -11.09 -0.12
N LEU A 48 -7.27 -10.51 -0.27
CA LEU A 48 -6.90 -9.53 -1.31
C LEU A 48 -5.83 -10.07 -2.25
N LYS A 49 -5.59 -11.38 -2.20
CA LYS A 49 -4.66 -12.07 -3.08
C LYS A 49 -5.04 -11.87 -4.54
N GLY A 50 -4.05 -11.51 -5.36
CA GLY A 50 -4.23 -11.16 -6.77
C GLY A 50 -4.55 -9.67 -7.02
N TYR A 51 -5.16 -8.98 -6.05
CA TYR A 51 -5.38 -7.52 -6.12
C TYR A 51 -4.21 -6.72 -5.53
N ILE A 52 -3.58 -7.24 -4.47
CA ILE A 52 -2.41 -6.63 -3.82
C ILE A 52 -1.15 -7.41 -4.16
N GLU A 53 -0.07 -6.69 -4.45
CA GLU A 53 1.29 -7.24 -4.56
C GLU A 53 2.21 -6.55 -3.55
N ILE A 54 2.82 -7.34 -2.67
CA ILE A 54 3.70 -6.83 -1.62
C ILE A 54 5.15 -7.13 -1.99
N ASN A 55 5.95 -6.08 -2.09
CA ASN A 55 7.37 -6.12 -2.31
C ASN A 55 8.08 -5.69 -1.03
N VAL A 56 8.78 -6.63 -0.38
CA VAL A 56 9.53 -6.36 0.84
C VAL A 56 10.95 -5.98 0.47
N THR A 57 11.35 -4.75 0.77
CA THR A 57 12.64 -4.18 0.37
C THR A 57 13.10 -3.12 1.36
N SER A 58 14.39 -3.09 1.65
CA SER A 58 14.99 -2.07 2.53
C SER A 58 14.96 -0.67 1.91
N ASN A 59 14.81 -0.56 0.57
CA ASN A 59 14.76 0.69 -0.17
C ASN A 59 13.37 0.97 -0.79
N PHE A 60 12.31 0.74 -0.02
CA PHE A 60 10.91 0.82 -0.46
C PHE A 60 10.55 2.08 -1.26
N TYR A 61 11.02 3.25 -0.83
CA TYR A 61 10.72 4.51 -1.52
C TYR A 61 11.33 4.56 -2.94
N LYS A 62 12.59 4.13 -3.07
CA LYS A 62 13.31 4.15 -4.35
C LYS A 62 12.67 3.17 -5.34
N GLU A 63 12.28 1.99 -4.86
CA GLU A 63 11.62 0.96 -5.68
C GLU A 63 10.21 1.38 -6.10
N ALA A 64 9.43 1.95 -5.18
CA ALA A 64 8.11 2.49 -5.47
C ALA A 64 8.17 3.62 -6.52
N ARG A 65 9.12 4.55 -6.40
CA ARG A 65 9.35 5.60 -7.41
C ARG A 65 9.78 5.04 -8.76
N LYS A 66 10.64 4.03 -8.78
CA LYS A 66 11.06 3.37 -10.02
C LYS A 66 9.84 2.76 -10.72
N LYS A 67 9.01 2.02 -9.98
CA LYS A 67 7.78 1.42 -10.52
C LYS A 67 6.74 2.44 -10.95
N PHE A 68 6.62 3.56 -10.24
CA PHE A 68 5.76 4.66 -10.66
C PHE A 68 6.15 5.24 -12.02
N LYS A 69 7.45 5.36 -12.30
CA LYS A 69 7.94 5.81 -13.62
C LYS A 69 7.73 4.79 -14.73
N GLU A 70 7.72 3.50 -14.39
CA GLU A 70 7.49 2.41 -15.35
C GLU A 70 6.00 2.23 -15.70
N ILE A 71 5.09 2.70 -14.85
CA ILE A 71 3.64 2.51 -15.01
C ILE A 71 3.00 3.85 -15.36
N GLU A 72 2.58 3.99 -16.62
CA GLU A 72 2.07 5.24 -17.20
C GLU A 72 0.80 5.79 -16.49
N ASN A 73 -0.01 4.91 -15.89
CA ASN A 73 -1.25 5.27 -15.19
C ASN A 73 -1.25 4.77 -13.74
N ALA A 74 -0.19 5.13 -13.02
CA ALA A 74 -0.05 4.86 -11.60
C ALA A 74 -0.31 6.10 -10.73
N GLU A 75 -0.57 5.85 -9.46
CA GLU A 75 -0.62 6.84 -8.40
C GLU A 75 0.32 6.40 -7.28
N LEU A 76 1.17 7.30 -6.80
CA LEU A 76 2.16 7.01 -5.77
C LEU A 76 1.77 7.72 -4.47
N ARG A 77 1.65 6.98 -3.37
CA ARG A 77 1.36 7.53 -2.03
C ARG A 77 2.17 6.87 -0.93
N ASP A 78 2.43 7.63 0.13
CA ASP A 78 2.99 7.13 1.38
C ASP A 78 1.89 6.42 2.19
N LEU A 79 2.20 5.27 2.81
CA LEU A 79 1.29 4.54 3.68
C LEU A 79 0.86 5.35 4.90
N GLY A 80 1.76 6.18 5.45
CA GLY A 80 1.47 7.10 6.55
C GLY A 80 0.47 8.20 6.20
N ASP A 81 0.38 8.55 4.93
CA ASP A 81 -0.54 9.57 4.40
C ASP A 81 -1.70 8.93 3.59
N PHE A 82 -1.85 7.61 3.70
CA PHE A 82 -2.87 6.85 3.01
C PHE A 82 -3.97 6.36 3.96
N GLY A 83 -5.22 6.57 3.55
CA GLY A 83 -6.39 6.04 4.23
C GLY A 83 -6.56 6.54 5.66
N GLU A 84 -7.05 5.66 6.53
CA GLU A 84 -7.37 5.98 7.93
C GLU A 84 -6.12 6.31 8.76
N ARG A 85 -4.92 5.94 8.29
CA ARG A 85 -3.66 6.25 8.98
C ARG A 85 -3.30 7.73 8.90
N ALA A 86 -3.63 8.39 7.79
CA ALA A 86 -3.50 9.84 7.64
C ALA A 86 -4.42 10.59 8.61
N MET A 87 -5.65 10.09 8.81
CA MET A 87 -6.63 10.67 9.72
C MET A 87 -6.24 10.54 11.20
N MET A 88 -5.46 9.50 11.55
CA MET A 88 -4.92 9.33 12.90
C MET A 88 -3.67 10.18 13.16
N ARG A 89 -3.10 10.79 12.12
CA ARG A 89 -1.86 11.57 12.20
C ARG A 89 -2.10 13.03 12.53
N ASP A 90 -3.36 13.47 12.69
CA ASP A 90 -3.74 14.80 13.14
C ASP A 90 -3.18 15.06 14.55
N PRO A 91 -2.14 15.90 14.69
CA PRO A 91 -1.67 16.36 15.98
C PRO A 91 -2.36 17.70 16.25
N CYS A 92 -3.32 17.73 17.17
CA CYS A 92 -3.65 18.99 17.83
C CYS A 92 -2.44 19.49 18.62
#